data_AF-A0A133U992-F1
#
_entry.id   AF-A0A133U992-F1
#
_cell.length_a   1.000
_cell.length_b   1.000
_cell.length_c   1.000
_cell.angle_alpha   90.00
_cell.angle_beta   90.00
_cell.angle_gamma   90.00
#
_symmetry.space_group_name_H-M   'P 1'
#
loop_
_entity.id
_entity.type
_entity.pdbx_description
1 polymer ?
#
loop_
_entity_poly.entity_id
_entity_poly.type
_entity_poly.pdbx_seq_one_letter_code
_entity_poly.pdbx_strand_id
1 'polypeptide(L)'
;MAEHRLLRDASYTKRWRSDPDAERVAKRMKKHQGEWFNFVRYEEVEPTNNLAERALRPEVVFRKIIGGHRSWSGAKKHDILRSTLATCKLRGENFIDFLEHKYEKSVTS
;
A
#
# COMPACT_ATOMS: atom_id res chain seq x y z
N MET A 1 24.31 -13.31 -25.37
CA MET A 1 23.51 -13.26 -26.62
C MET A 1 22.40 -14.34 -26.63
N ALA A 2 21.62 -14.48 -25.55
CA ALA A 2 20.68 -15.60 -25.38
C ALA A 2 19.24 -15.19 -24.99
N GLU A 3 18.88 -13.91 -25.05
CA GLU A 3 17.62 -13.42 -24.46
C GLU A 3 16.43 -13.33 -25.43
N HIS A 4 16.65 -13.41 -26.75
CA HIS A 4 15.55 -13.26 -27.73
C HIS A 4 14.79 -14.56 -28.07
N ARG A 5 15.13 -15.71 -27.47
CA ARG A 5 14.60 -17.02 -27.88
C ARG A 5 13.26 -17.39 -27.24
N LEU A 6 12.91 -16.82 -26.08
CA LEU A 6 11.71 -17.22 -25.33
C LEU A 6 10.41 -16.57 -25.83
N LEU A 7 10.49 -15.46 -26.58
CA LEU A 7 9.30 -14.72 -27.04
C LEU A 7 8.69 -15.23 -28.35
N ARG A 8 9.31 -16.22 -29.02
CA ARG A 8 8.84 -16.76 -30.31
C ARG A 8 8.09 -18.09 -30.22
N ASP A 9 8.05 -18.73 -29.04
CA ASP A 9 7.33 -19.97 -28.89
C ASP A 9 5.85 -19.67 -28.56
N ALA A 10 4.99 -19.86 -29.57
CA ALA A 10 3.55 -19.65 -29.45
C ALA A 10 2.93 -20.54 -28.36
N SER A 11 3.56 -21.68 -28.01
CA SER A 11 3.07 -22.57 -26.95
C SER A 11 3.22 -21.96 -25.54
N TYR A 12 4.28 -21.19 -25.29
CA TYR A 12 4.49 -20.48 -24.01
C TYR A 12 3.50 -19.34 -23.80
N THR A 13 3.18 -18.59 -24.87
CA THR A 13 2.22 -17.48 -24.77
C THR A 13 0.77 -17.93 -24.63
N LYS A 14 0.44 -19.14 -25.11
CA LYS A 14 -0.93 -19.68 -25.08
C LYS A 14 -1.35 -20.12 -23.67
N ARG A 15 -0.39 -20.61 -22.85
CA ARG A 15 -0.66 -21.14 -21.51
C ARG A 15 -1.12 -20.06 -20.50
N TRP A 16 -0.50 -18.88 -20.52
CA TRP A 16 -0.83 -17.79 -19.58
C TRP A 16 -2.07 -16.98 -19.97
N ARG A 17 -2.44 -16.95 -21.26
CA ARG A 17 -3.66 -16.25 -21.72
C ARG A 17 -4.95 -16.85 -21.16
N SER A 18 -4.90 -18.09 -20.67
CA SER A 18 -6.05 -18.80 -20.10
C SER A 18 -5.94 -18.98 -18.58
N ASP A 19 -4.91 -18.43 -17.94
CA ASP A 19 -4.74 -18.49 -16.49
C ASP A 19 -5.59 -17.38 -15.82
N PRO A 20 -6.54 -17.71 -14.94
CA PRO A 20 -7.38 -16.73 -14.26
C PRO A 20 -6.60 -15.70 -13.43
N ASP A 21 -5.46 -16.09 -12.83
CA ASP A 21 -4.62 -15.19 -12.05
C ASP A 21 -3.85 -14.22 -12.96
N ALA A 22 -3.34 -14.70 -14.09
CA ALA A 22 -2.71 -13.85 -15.09
C ALA A 22 -3.72 -12.84 -15.67
N GLU A 23 -4.95 -13.26 -15.94
CA GLU A 23 -6.02 -12.38 -16.41
C GLU A 23 -6.39 -11.33 -15.35
N ARG A 24 -6.49 -11.73 -14.07
CA ARG A 24 -6.75 -10.81 -12.95
C ARG A 24 -5.66 -9.76 -12.81
N VAL A 25 -4.39 -10.15 -12.93
CA VAL A 25 -3.26 -9.20 -12.91
C VAL A 25 -3.33 -8.27 -14.11
N ALA A 26 -3.53 -8.78 -15.32
CA ALA A 26 -3.63 -7.97 -16.54
C ALA A 26 -4.78 -6.95 -16.46
N LYS A 27 -5.96 -7.36 -15.95
CA LYS A 27 -7.10 -6.46 -15.71
C LYS A 27 -6.73 -5.34 -14.73
N ARG A 28 -6.01 -5.66 -13.65
CA ARG A 28 -5.55 -4.66 -12.67
C ARG A 28 -4.51 -3.71 -13.25
N MET A 29 -3.55 -4.21 -14.03
CA MET A 29 -2.56 -3.39 -14.74
C MET A 29 -3.26 -2.41 -15.68
N LYS A 30 -4.19 -2.90 -16.52
CA LYS A 30 -4.96 -2.06 -17.44
C LYS A 30 -5.80 -1.01 -16.71
N LYS A 31 -6.46 -1.40 -15.60
CA LYS A 31 -7.28 -0.49 -14.80
C LYS A 31 -6.47 0.70 -14.26
N HIS A 32 -5.25 0.47 -13.82
CA HIS A 32 -4.41 1.50 -13.19
C HIS A 32 -3.33 2.07 -14.11
N GLN A 33 -3.27 1.70 -15.39
CA GLN A 33 -2.16 2.01 -16.31
C GLN A 33 -1.74 3.49 -16.34
N GLY A 34 -2.67 4.41 -16.09
CA GLY A 34 -2.40 5.85 -16.06
C GLY A 34 -1.58 6.32 -14.86
N GLU A 35 -1.46 5.50 -13.80
CA GLU A 35 -0.82 5.85 -12.54
C GLU A 35 0.61 5.28 -12.42
N TRP A 36 0.97 4.29 -13.24
CA TRP A 36 2.22 3.51 -13.09
C TRP A 36 3.48 4.36 -13.28
N PHE A 37 3.39 5.37 -14.14
CA PHE A 37 4.50 6.23 -14.52
C PHE A 37 4.32 7.66 -14.01
N ASN A 38 3.59 7.85 -12.90
CA ASN A 38 3.41 9.16 -12.29
C ASN A 38 4.76 9.83 -11.93
N PHE A 39 5.77 9.06 -11.54
CA PHE A 39 7.14 9.56 -11.29
C PHE A 39 7.81 10.22 -12.52
N VAL A 40 7.33 9.95 -13.74
CA VAL A 40 7.82 10.63 -14.96
C VAL A 40 7.20 12.02 -15.10
N ARG A 41 6.01 12.24 -14.54
CA ARG A 41 5.24 13.49 -14.63
C ARG A 41 5.38 14.38 -13.39
N TYR A 42 5.67 13.78 -12.25
CA TYR A 42 5.69 14.40 -10.93
C TYR A 42 7.01 14.06 -10.25
N GLU A 43 7.91 15.05 -10.17
CA GLU A 43 9.27 14.89 -9.63
C GLU A 43 9.25 14.52 -8.13
N GLU A 44 8.19 14.91 -7.42
CA GLU A 44 7.98 14.56 -6.01
C GLU A 44 7.64 13.09 -5.77
N VAL A 45 7.31 12.33 -6.83
CA VAL A 45 6.96 10.91 -6.73
C VAL A 45 8.19 10.07 -7.04
N GLU A 46 8.69 9.38 -6.02
CA GLU A 46 9.75 8.38 -6.17
C GLU A 46 9.37 7.28 -7.18
N PRO A 47 10.29 6.82 -8.05
CA PRO A 47 10.05 5.70 -8.97
C PRO A 47 9.94 4.34 -8.25
N THR A 48 10.13 4.33 -6.92
CA THR A 48 10.16 3.12 -6.09
C THR A 48 9.01 3.10 -5.09
N ASN A 49 8.51 1.90 -4.78
CA ASN A 49 7.49 1.69 -3.75
C ASN A 49 8.05 1.72 -2.30
N ASN A 50 9.31 2.10 -2.14
CA ASN A 50 10.04 2.01 -0.87
C ASN A 50 9.36 2.81 0.25
N LEU A 51 8.75 3.95 -0.06
CA LEU A 51 8.06 4.77 0.93
C LEU A 51 6.83 4.03 1.50
N ALA A 52 5.97 3.51 0.64
CA ALA A 52 4.77 2.79 1.07
C ALA A 52 5.13 1.50 1.82
N GLU A 53 6.12 0.74 1.34
CA GLU A 53 6.59 -0.46 2.04
C GLU A 53 7.13 -0.13 3.43
N ARG A 54 7.96 0.90 3.55
CA ARG A 54 8.50 1.33 4.86
C ARG A 54 7.39 1.76 5.80
N ALA A 55 6.36 2.45 5.30
CA ALA A 55 5.20 2.84 6.10
C ALA A 55 4.40 1.62 6.62
N LEU A 56 4.28 0.56 5.82
CA LEU A 56 3.52 -0.65 6.17
C LEU A 56 4.29 -1.64 7.07
N ARG A 57 5.62 -1.66 6.99
CA ARG A 57 6.48 -2.63 7.71
C ARG A 57 6.22 -2.70 9.22
N PRO A 58 6.11 -1.57 9.97
CA PRO A 58 5.83 -1.61 11.41
C PRO A 58 4.56 -2.40 11.74
N GLU A 59 3.50 -2.23 10.97
CA GLU A 59 2.22 -2.89 11.20
C GLU A 59 2.24 -4.38 10.84
N VAL A 60 3.00 -4.75 9.80
CA VAL A 60 3.22 -6.16 9.44
C VAL A 60 4.00 -6.88 10.54
N VAL A 61 5.09 -6.27 11.02
CA VAL A 61 5.91 -6.82 12.11
C VAL A 61 5.10 -6.91 13.39
N PHE A 62 4.35 -5.86 13.75
CA PHE A 62 3.47 -5.86 14.90
C PHE A 62 2.50 -7.03 14.86
N ARG A 63 1.75 -7.21 13.76
CA ARG A 63 0.80 -8.32 13.61
C ARG A 63 1.47 -9.69 13.70
N LYS A 64 2.69 -9.82 13.18
CA LYS A 64 3.48 -11.07 13.30
C LYS A 64 3.82 -11.37 14.75
N ILE A 65 4.22 -10.37 15.54
CA ILE A 65 4.57 -10.52 16.96
C ILE A 65 3.33 -10.85 17.80
N ILE A 66 2.22 -10.14 17.60
CA ILE A 66 1.02 -10.33 18.42
C ILE A 66 0.14 -11.51 17.99
N GLY A 67 0.41 -12.13 16.84
CA GLY A 67 -0.42 -13.19 16.26
C GLY A 67 -1.75 -12.70 15.67
N GLY A 68 -1.85 -11.41 15.35
CA GLY A 68 -3.06 -10.77 14.85
C GLY A 68 -4.07 -10.35 15.92
N HIS A 69 -5.17 -9.72 15.48
CA HIS A 69 -6.22 -9.22 16.38
C HIS A 69 -7.26 -10.29 16.67
N ARG A 70 -7.78 -10.33 17.91
CA ARG A 70 -8.83 -11.26 18.36
C ARG A 70 -10.25 -10.86 17.93
N SER A 71 -10.43 -9.64 17.43
CA SER A 71 -11.71 -9.15 16.91
C SER A 71 -11.50 -8.07 15.84
N TRP A 72 -12.48 -7.95 14.93
CA TRP A 72 -12.50 -6.89 13.92
C TRP A 72 -12.62 -5.49 14.54
N SER A 73 -13.38 -5.35 15.63
CA SER A 73 -13.48 -4.08 16.37
C SER A 73 -12.12 -3.65 16.92
N GLY A 74 -11.35 -4.58 17.49
CA GLY A 74 -9.99 -4.31 17.97
C GLY A 74 -9.05 -3.94 16.82
N ALA A 75 -9.10 -4.68 15.71
CA ALA A 75 -8.31 -4.38 14.52
C ALA A 75 -8.59 -2.98 13.97
N LYS A 76 -9.88 -2.59 13.89
CA LYS A 76 -10.28 -1.27 13.40
C LYS A 76 -9.81 -0.13 14.31
N LYS A 77 -9.93 -0.29 15.63
CA LYS A 77 -9.44 0.71 16.60
C LYS A 77 -7.92 0.89 16.47
N HIS A 78 -7.20 -0.22 16.36
CA HIS A 78 -5.75 -0.20 16.17
C HIS A 78 -5.36 0.49 14.85
N ASP A 79 -6.03 0.16 13.75
CA ASP A 79 -5.78 0.75 12.43
C ASP A 79 -5.97 2.28 12.44
N ILE A 80 -7.06 2.77 13.03
CA ILE A 80 -7.31 4.21 13.20
C ILE A 80 -6.21 4.87 14.02
N LEU A 81 -5.84 4.29 15.16
CA LEU A 81 -4.83 4.86 16.05
C LEU A 81 -3.46 4.93 15.35
N ARG A 82 -3.04 3.84 14.72
CA ARG A 82 -1.72 3.72 14.09
C ARG A 82 -1.60 4.57 12.84
N SER A 83 -2.63 4.63 12.00
CA SER A 83 -2.65 5.50 10.81
C SER A 83 -2.61 6.98 11.20
N THR A 84 -3.34 7.38 12.25
CA THR A 84 -3.32 8.75 12.78
C THR A 84 -1.93 9.10 13.30
N LEU A 85 -1.33 8.24 14.13
CA LEU A 85 0.02 8.42 14.65
C LEU A 85 1.07 8.51 13.53
N ALA A 86 1.00 7.61 12.54
CA ALA A 86 1.91 7.62 11.40
C ALA A 86 1.80 8.94 10.61
N THR A 87 0.57 9.45 10.42
CA THR A 87 0.32 10.73 9.75
C THR A 87 0.90 11.90 10.53
N CYS A 88 0.70 11.96 11.86
CA CYS A 88 1.28 13.01 12.70
C CYS A 88 2.81 13.02 12.59
N LYS A 89 3.42 11.83 12.66
CA LYS A 89 4.88 11.67 12.50
C LYS A 89 5.38 12.17 11.15
N LEU A 90 4.66 11.87 10.06
CA LEU A 90 5.02 12.35 8.71
C LEU A 90 4.93 13.88 8.57
N ARG A 91 4.02 14.52 9.32
CA ARG A 91 3.84 15.97 9.33
C ARG A 91 4.75 16.70 10.31
N GLY A 92 5.46 15.97 11.18
CA GLY A 92 6.23 16.57 12.27
C GLY A 92 5.34 17.11 13.41
N GLU A 93 4.10 16.63 13.51
CA GLU A 93 3.15 17.04 14.56
C GLU A 93 3.29 16.13 15.79
N ASN A 94 3.11 16.71 16.99
CA ASN A 94 2.96 15.92 18.20
C ASN A 94 1.60 15.23 18.18
N PHE A 95 1.60 13.91 18.37
CA PHE A 95 0.40 13.10 18.34
C PHE A 95 -0.58 13.40 19.48
N ILE A 96 -0.07 13.73 20.67
CA ILE A 96 -0.92 14.03 21.84
C ILE A 96 -1.63 15.37 21.61
N ASP A 97 -0.88 16.41 21.25
CA ASP A 97 -1.43 17.74 20.94
C ASP A 97 -2.46 17.66 19.80
N PHE A 98 -2.21 16.83 18.78
CA PHE A 98 -3.16 16.58 17.71
C PHE A 98 -4.48 15.98 18.22
N LEU A 99 -4.42 15.00 19.13
CA LEU A 99 -5.61 14.38 19.71
C LEU A 99 -6.38 15.35 20.60
N GLU A 100 -5.69 16.13 21.44
CA GLU A 100 -6.30 17.13 22.31
C GLU A 100 -7.09 18.16 21.49
N HIS A 101 -6.45 18.76 20.47
CA HIS A 101 -7.10 19.72 19.58
C HIS A 101 -8.31 19.12 18.83
N LYS A 102 -8.23 17.86 18.43
CA LYS A 102 -9.36 17.17 17.78
C LYS A 102 -10.49 16.86 18.76
N TYR A 103 -10.16 16.49 19.99
CA TYR A 103 -11.12 16.16 21.03
C TYR A 103 -11.89 17.41 21.49
N GLU A 104 -11.19 18.51 21.75
CA GLU A 104 -11.80 19.80 22.12
C GLU A 104 -12.83 20.26 21.09
N LYS A 105 -12.47 20.21 19.80
CA LYS A 105 -13.38 20.54 18.71
C LYS A 105 -14.60 19.62 18.60
N SER A 106 -14.50 18.38 19.08
CA SER A 106 -15.63 17.44 19.08
C SER A 106 -16.58 17.61 20.26
N VAL A 107 -16.13 18.23 21.35
CA VAL A 107 -16.93 18.51 22.55
C VAL A 107 -17.62 19.87 22.44
N THR A 108 -17.01 20.83 21.74
CA THR A 108 -17.56 22.18 21.55
C THR A 108 -18.50 22.31 20.34
N SER A 109 -18.63 21.26 19.52
CA SER A 109 -19.46 21.25 18.29
C SER A 109 -20.67 20.34 18.42
#